data_AF-A0A2P4PX10-F1
#
_entry.id   AF-A0A2P4PX10-F1
#
_cell.length_a   1.000
_cell.length_b   1.000
_cell.length_c   1.000
_cell.angle_alpha   90.00
_cell.angle_beta   90.00
_cell.angle_gamma   90.00
#
_symmetry.space_group_name_H-M   'P 1'
#
loop_
_entity.id
_entity.type
_entity.pdbx_description
1 polymer ?
#
loop_
_entity_poly.entity_id
_entity_poly.type
_entity_poly.pdbx_seq_one_letter_code
_entity_poly.pdbx_strand_id
1 'polypeptide(L)'
;MFVDFGTAIFAMYLFLIGDSSALSNWTYKDNPSLVILIVLFSLLVVVYLMNLLIGLLNNAIEKDNNKASYLVQKAEILAEIELLYLLPHQRRWHEWFPEV
;
A
#
# COMPACT_ATOMS: atom_id res chain seq x y z
N MET A 1 20.66 -17.58 4.31
CA MET A 1 20.37 -16.15 4.05
C MET A 1 20.75 -15.21 5.20
N PHE A 2 21.27 -15.69 6.34
CA PHE A 2 21.71 -14.82 7.45
C PHE A 2 23.25 -14.82 7.56
N VAL A 3 23.95 -14.54 6.46
CA VAL A 3 25.43 -14.60 6.41
C VAL A 3 26.04 -13.20 6.48
N ASP A 4 25.41 -12.25 5.80
CA ASP A 4 25.76 -10.84 5.83
C ASP A 4 24.52 -10.00 6.19
N PHE A 5 24.74 -8.74 6.54
CA PHE A 5 23.66 -7.85 6.95
C PHE A 5 22.63 -7.59 5.84
N GLY A 6 23.07 -7.50 4.57
CA GLY A 6 22.18 -7.26 3.44
C GLY A 6 21.27 -8.46 3.19
N THR A 7 21.84 -9.67 3.16
CA THR A 7 21.05 -10.90 3.02
C THR A 7 20.15 -11.15 4.23
N ALA A 8 20.58 -10.76 5.44
CA ALA A 8 19.76 -10.86 6.64
C ALA A 8 18.52 -9.95 6.56
N ILE A 9 18.67 -8.69 6.11
CA ILE A 9 17.51 -7.80 5.90
C ILE A 9 16.56 -8.39 4.86
N PHE A 10 17.10 -8.89 3.74
CA PHE A 10 16.29 -9.49 2.70
C PHE A 10 15.53 -10.74 3.19
N ALA A 11 16.19 -11.58 3.99
CA ALA A 11 15.56 -12.73 4.63
C ALA A 11 14.42 -12.33 5.56
N MET A 12 14.59 -11.26 6.34
CA MET A 12 13.53 -10.75 7.22
C MET A 12 12.34 -10.21 6.43
N TYR A 13 12.59 -9.56 5.29
CA TYR A 13 11.51 -9.12 4.39
C TYR A 13 10.74 -10.29 3.78
N LEU A 14 11.44 -11.33 3.30
CA LEU A 14 10.79 -12.55 2.82
C LEU A 14 9.95 -13.22 3.93
N PHE A 15 10.50 -13.28 5.14
CA PHE A 15 9.78 -13.82 6.29
C PHE A 15 8.53 -13.01 6.65
N LEU A 16 8.59 -11.68 6.53
CA LEU A 16 7.45 -10.78 6.75
C LEU A 16 6.27 -11.08 5.81
N ILE A 17 6.56 -11.43 4.56
CA ILE A 17 5.57 -11.76 3.53
C ILE A 17 5.09 -13.23 3.65
N GLY A 18 5.67 -13.99 4.57
CA GLY A 18 5.29 -15.37 4.87
C GLY A 18 6.12 -16.42 4.11
N ASP A 19 7.22 -16.04 3.45
CA ASP A 19 8.10 -17.00 2.81
C ASP A 19 9.03 -17.67 3.84
N SER A 20 8.74 -18.94 4.14
CA SER A 20 9.52 -19.77 5.04
C SER A 20 10.89 -20.18 4.48
N SER A 21 11.14 -19.98 3.18
CA SER A 21 12.44 -20.27 2.54
C SER A 21 13.59 -19.50 3.20
N ALA A 22 13.29 -18.33 3.77
CA ALA A 22 14.25 -17.51 4.51
C ALA A 22 14.89 -18.25 5.71
N LEU A 23 14.14 -19.18 6.32
CA LEU A 23 14.55 -19.96 7.50
C LEU A 23 14.97 -21.40 7.17
N SER A 24 14.90 -21.81 5.91
CA SER A 24 15.15 -23.20 5.46
C SER A 24 16.52 -23.78 5.87
N ASN A 25 17.54 -22.92 6.00
CA ASN A 25 18.89 -23.36 6.39
C ASN A 25 19.05 -23.61 7.89
N TRP A 26 18.03 -23.34 8.72
CA TRP A 26 18.13 -23.41 10.17
C TRP A 26 17.31 -24.56 10.74
N THR A 27 17.97 -25.45 11.47
CA THR A 27 17.35 -26.52 12.25
C THR A 27 16.84 -25.96 13.58
N TYR A 28 15.51 -25.92 13.75
CA TYR A 28 14.85 -25.38 14.95
C TYR A 28 15.27 -26.06 16.27
N LYS A 29 15.82 -27.28 16.21
CA LYS A 29 16.24 -28.04 17.40
C LYS A 29 17.58 -27.61 17.98
N ASP A 30 18.45 -27.01 17.17
CA ASP A 30 19.84 -26.76 17.59
C ASP A 30 20.00 -25.40 18.29
N ASN A 31 19.04 -24.49 18.11
CA ASN A 31 19.15 -23.11 18.60
C ASN A 31 17.82 -22.61 19.19
N PRO A 32 17.51 -22.89 20.47
CA PRO A 32 16.25 -22.51 21.09
C PRO A 32 16.05 -20.97 21.17
N SER A 33 17.14 -20.21 21.27
CA SER A 33 17.09 -18.74 21.27
C SER A 33 16.55 -18.16 19.95
N LEU A 34 16.95 -18.73 18.81
CA LEU A 34 16.45 -18.32 17.50
C LEU A 34 14.96 -18.62 17.36
N VAL A 35 14.51 -19.78 17.85
CA VAL A 35 13.09 -20.14 17.84
C VAL A 35 12.27 -19.10 18.61
N ILE A 36 12.72 -18.70 19.80
CA ILE A 36 12.05 -17.68 20.61
C ILE A 36 11.98 -16.34 19.85
N LEU A 37 13.07 -15.93 19.20
CA LEU A 37 13.10 -14.68 18.42
C LEU A 37 12.15 -14.72 17.23
N ILE A 38 12.09 -15.84 16.50
CA ILE A 38 11.18 -16.04 15.36
C ILE A 38 9.71 -15.96 15.81
N VAL A 39 9.37 -16.63 16.92
CA VAL A 39 8.01 -16.61 17.47
C VAL A 39 7.62 -15.22 17.94
N LEU A 40 8.50 -14.52 18.68
CA LEU A 40 8.28 -13.14 19.10
C LEU A 40 8.11 -12.18 17.91
N PHE A 41 8.97 -12.29 16.91
CA PHE A 41 8.88 -11.47 15.71
C PHE A 41 7.57 -11.71 14.96
N SER A 42 7.16 -12.97 14.78
CA SER A 42 5.90 -13.31 14.12
C SER A 42 4.70 -12.71 14.87
N LEU A 43 4.67 -12.84 16.19
CA LEU A 43 3.57 -12.30 17.00
C LEU A 43 3.52 -10.76 16.93
N LEU A 44 4.66 -10.09 17.13
CA LEU A 44 4.70 -8.62 17.19
C LEU A 44 4.55 -7.95 15.82
N VAL A 45 5.23 -8.45 14.79
CA VAL A 45 5.28 -7.78 13.49
C VAL A 45 4.22 -8.31 12.55
N VAL A 46 4.16 -9.64 12.35
CA VAL A 46 3.24 -10.23 11.38
C VAL A 46 1.81 -10.17 11.89
N VAL A 47 1.55 -10.53 13.15
CA VAL A 47 0.18 -10.53 13.69
C VAL A 47 -0.24 -9.15 14.16
N TYR A 48 0.52 -8.53 15.07
CA TYR A 48 0.08 -7.27 15.67
C TYR A 48 0.25 -6.08 14.73
N LEU A 49 1.47 -5.83 14.23
CA LEU A 49 1.74 -4.62 13.43
C LEU A 49 0.97 -4.60 12.10
N MET A 50 0.92 -5.71 11.36
CA MET A 50 0.19 -5.75 10.09
C MET A 50 -1.31 -5.52 10.28
N ASN A 51 -1.93 -6.14 11.28
CA ASN A 51 -3.34 -5.93 11.56
C ASN A 51 -3.62 -4.48 12.00
N LEU A 52 -2.72 -3.89 12.80
CA LEU A 52 -2.81 -2.48 13.18
C LEU A 52 -2.70 -1.57 11.95
N LEU A 53 -1.75 -1.82 11.05
CA LEU A 53 -1.57 -1.06 9.82
C LEU A 53 -2.81 -1.16 8.90
N ILE A 54 -3.37 -2.35 8.74
CA ILE A 54 -4.62 -2.55 7.98
C ILE A 54 -5.76 -1.76 8.61
N GLY A 55 -5.90 -1.78 9.95
CA GLY A 55 -6.93 -1.03 10.65
C GLY A 55 -6.77 0.49 10.50
N LEU A 56 -5.55 1.00 10.64
CA LEU A 56 -5.25 2.42 10.42
C LEU A 56 -5.51 2.84 8.97
N LEU A 57 -5.11 2.00 8.01
CA LEU A 57 -5.33 2.26 6.59
C LEU A 57 -6.83 2.28 6.28
N ASN A 58 -7.60 1.34 6.82
CA ASN A 58 -9.04 1.31 6.66
C ASN A 58 -9.70 2.60 7.19
N ASN A 59 -9.30 3.06 8.38
CA ASN A 59 -9.82 4.30 8.95
C ASN A 59 -9.46 5.53 8.09
N ALA A 60 -8.26 5.57 7.52
CA ALA A 60 -7.85 6.64 6.62
C ALA A 60 -8.66 6.62 5.31
N ILE A 61 -8.86 5.44 4.72
CA ILE A 61 -9.68 5.27 3.51
C ILE A 61 -11.13 5.69 3.77
N GLU A 62 -11.71 5.30 4.91
CA GLU A 62 -13.10 5.66 5.25
C GLU A 62 -13.28 7.18 5.34
N LYS A 63 -12.30 7.89 5.90
CA LYS A 63 -12.32 9.35 5.98
C LYS A 63 -12.21 10.02 4.61
N ASP A 64 -11.40 9.46 3.71
CA ASP A 64 -11.12 10.03 2.39
C ASP A 64 -12.09 9.55 1.29
N ASN A 65 -12.93 8.54 1.56
CA ASN A 65 -14.00 8.07 0.68
C ASN A 65 -15.19 9.06 0.63
N ASN A 66 -14.90 10.30 0.27
CA ASN A 66 -15.88 11.36 0.16
C ASN A 66 -16.19 11.62 -1.32
N LYS A 67 -17.43 11.33 -1.70
CA LYS A 67 -17.97 11.60 -3.04
C LYS A 67 -17.79 13.07 -3.47
N ALA A 68 -17.84 14.01 -2.52
CA ALA A 68 -17.60 15.42 -2.80
C ALA A 68 -16.14 15.66 -3.26
N SER A 69 -15.16 15.09 -2.56
CA SER A 69 -13.73 15.18 -2.93
C SER A 69 -13.48 14.60 -4.33
N TYR A 70 -14.11 13.48 -4.66
CA TYR A 70 -14.04 12.88 -5.98
C TYR A 70 -14.62 13.80 -7.07
N LEU A 71 -15.78 14.41 -6.83
CA LEU A 71 -16.40 15.33 -7.78
C LEU A 71 -15.57 16.61 -7.98
N VAL A 72 -14.95 17.12 -6.92
CA VAL A 72 -14.04 18.27 -7.00
C VAL A 72 -12.82 17.94 -7.85
N GLN A 73 -12.14 16.82 -7.59
CA GLN A 73 -11.01 16.39 -8.42
C GLN A 73 -11.42 16.17 -9.88
N LYS A 74 -12.60 15.59 -10.12
CA LYS A 74 -13.12 15.42 -11.48
C LYS A 74 -13.36 16.75 -12.18
N ALA A 75 -13.90 17.74 -11.47
CA ALA A 75 -14.13 19.09 -12.02
C ALA A 75 -12.80 19.80 -12.30
N GLU A 76 -11.80 19.64 -11.44
CA GLU A 76 -10.46 20.21 -11.63
C GLU A 76 -9.78 19.64 -12.89
N ILE A 77 -9.80 18.31 -13.05
CA ILE A 77 -9.28 17.64 -14.26
C ILE A 77 -10.04 18.12 -15.52
N LEU A 78 -11.37 18.25 -15.45
CA LEU A 78 -12.16 18.76 -16.57
C LEU A 78 -11.78 20.20 -16.92
N ALA A 79 -11.59 21.07 -15.94
CA ALA A 79 -11.17 22.45 -16.15
C ALA A 79 -9.77 22.54 -16.77
N GLU A 80 -8.83 21.68 -16.36
CA GLU A 80 -7.50 21.60 -16.98
C GLU A 80 -7.58 21.16 -18.45
N ILE A 81 -8.40 20.14 -18.75
CA ILE A 81 -8.63 19.66 -20.12
C ILE A 81 -9.26 20.77 -20.97
N GLU A 82 -10.25 21.46 -20.44
CA GLU A 82 -10.89 22.59 -21.11
C GLU A 82 -9.88 23.68 -21.45
N LEU A 83 -9.07 24.11 -20.49
CA LEU A 83 -8.13 25.22 -20.66
C LEU A 83 -6.95 24.88 -21.58
N LEU A 84 -6.39 23.67 -21.48
CA LEU A 84 -5.13 23.31 -22.15
C LEU A 84 -5.31 22.50 -23.43
N TYR A 85 -6.36 21.68 -23.53
CA TYR A 85 -6.50 20.67 -24.59
C TYR A 85 -7.66 20.92 -25.56
N LEU A 86 -8.65 21.74 -25.20
CA LEU A 86 -9.81 22.01 -26.06
C LEU A 86 -9.65 23.29 -26.91
N LEU A 87 -9.90 23.15 -28.22
CA LEU A 87 -9.93 24.27 -29.16
C LEU A 87 -11.20 25.13 -29.00
N PRO A 88 -11.19 26.42 -29.38
CA PRO A 88 -12.31 27.34 -29.17
C PRO A 88 -13.67 26.89 -29.75
N HIS A 89 -13.67 26.06 -30.79
CA HIS A 89 -14.92 25.49 -31.35
C HIS A 89 -15.47 24.32 -30.53
N GLN A 90 -14.63 23.53 -29.85
CA GLN A 90 -15.04 22.36 -29.08
C GLN A 90 -15.64 22.78 -27.74
N ARG A 91 -15.12 23.86 -27.14
CA ARG A 91 -15.69 24.48 -25.93
C ARG A 91 -17.10 25.04 -26.12
N ARG A 92 -17.51 25.28 -27.37
CA ARG A 92 -18.85 25.79 -27.73
C ARG A 92 -19.75 24.71 -28.31
N TRP A 93 -19.33 23.46 -28.25
CA TRP A 93 -20.10 22.35 -28.80
C TRP A 93 -21.21 21.97 -27.82
N HIS A 94 -22.44 22.27 -28.21
CA HIS A 94 -23.63 22.11 -27.39
C HIS A 94 -23.92 20.66 -26.97
N GLU A 95 -23.42 19.67 -27.71
CA GLU A 95 -23.53 18.26 -27.34
C GLU A 95 -22.64 17.89 -26.14
N TRP A 96 -21.48 18.53 -26.01
CA TRP A 96 -20.52 18.29 -24.92
C TRP A 96 -20.75 19.24 -23.73
N PHE A 97 -21.20 20.46 -24.03
CA PHE A 97 -21.49 21.52 -23.07
C PHE A 97 -22.90 22.09 -23.32
N PRO A 98 -23.96 21.37 -22.90
CA PRO A 98 -25.32 21.87 -23.02
C PRO A 98 -25.54 23.09 -22.12
N GLU A 99 -26.25 24.10 -22.62
CA GLU A 99 -26.70 25.23 -21.80
C GLU A 99 -27.79 24.75 -20.82
N VAL A 100 -27.68 25.16 -19.55
CA VAL A 100 -28.57 24.76 -18.44
C VAL A 100 -29.77 25.69 -18.35
#